data_AF-A2EPB1-F1
#
_entry.id   AF-A2EPB1-F1
#
_cell.length_a   1.000
_cell.length_b   1.000
_cell.length_c   1.000
_cell.angle_alpha   90.00
_cell.angle_beta   90.00
_cell.angle_gamma   90.00
#
_symmetry.space_group_name_H-M   'P 1'
#
loop_
_entity.id
_entity.type
_entity.pdbx_description
1 polymer ?
#
loop_
_entity_poly.entity_id
_entity_poly.type
_entity_poly.pdbx_seq_one_letter_code
_entity_poly.pdbx_strand_id
1 'polypeptide(L)'
;MSVELTHNYEYIAAHIKDYIEDNKFFDTFAKEDICRIMKNANLTPKDFTLLNQSTSAIKPYELYVCIRNAKVSIKNSKEAILFLKSMQKFLNLQVLDGVIDFL
;
A
#
# COMPACT_ATOMS: atom_id res chain seq x y z
N MET A 1 -29.73 13.63 -11.15
CA MET A 1 -28.55 14.14 -10.44
C MET A 1 -28.16 13.09 -9.41
N SER A 2 -27.20 12.22 -9.73
CA SER A 2 -26.62 11.33 -8.73
C SER A 2 -25.73 12.19 -7.84
N VAL A 3 -26.03 12.25 -6.54
CA VAL A 3 -25.12 12.82 -5.55
C VAL A 3 -23.88 11.92 -5.60
N GLU A 4 -22.81 12.41 -6.22
CA GLU A 4 -21.47 11.83 -6.00
C GLU A 4 -21.25 11.94 -4.49
N LEU A 5 -21.37 10.82 -3.78
CA LEU A 5 -20.83 10.70 -2.43
C LEU A 5 -19.34 10.96 -2.58
N THR A 6 -18.92 12.20 -2.33
CA THR A 6 -17.53 12.59 -2.28
C THR A 6 -16.94 11.77 -1.14
N HIS A 7 -16.34 10.63 -1.47
CA HIS A 7 -15.66 9.78 -0.51
C HIS A 7 -14.67 10.66 0.23
N ASN A 8 -14.78 10.72 1.56
CA ASN A 8 -13.78 11.40 2.38
C ASN A 8 -12.53 10.53 2.36
N TYR A 9 -11.70 10.71 1.33
CA TYR A 9 -10.49 9.91 1.10
C TYR A 9 -9.48 10.04 2.23
N GLU A 10 -9.47 11.18 2.95
CA GLU A 10 -8.62 11.35 4.13
C GLU A 10 -9.09 10.45 5.27
N TYR A 11 -10.41 10.41 5.52
CA TYR A 11 -10.99 9.49 6.50
C TYR A 11 -10.72 8.02 6.11
N ILE A 12 -10.99 7.65 4.86
CA ILE A 12 -10.74 6.27 4.39
C ILE A 12 -9.26 5.92 4.52
N ALA A 13 -8.35 6.83 4.17
CA ALA A 13 -6.91 6.61 4.33
C ALA A 13 -6.48 6.45 5.79
N ALA A 14 -7.09 7.19 6.72
CA ALA A 14 -6.85 7.03 8.16
C ALA A 14 -7.34 5.67 8.70
N HIS A 15 -8.38 5.11 8.08
CA HIS A 15 -9.00 3.83 8.43
C HIS A 15 -8.64 2.69 7.44
N ILE A 16 -7.59 2.86 6.63
CA ILE A 16 -7.26 1.93 5.53
C ILE A 16 -7.01 0.50 6.01
N LYS A 17 -6.54 0.34 7.26
CA LYS A 17 -6.27 -0.95 7.88
C LYS A 17 -7.49 -1.86 7.91
N ASP A 18 -8.66 -1.28 8.22
CA ASP A 18 -9.91 -2.03 8.32
C ASP A 18 -10.27 -2.69 6.97
N TYR A 19 -9.91 -2.05 5.86
CA TYR A 19 -10.13 -2.57 4.51
C TYR A 19 -9.05 -3.56 4.07
N ILE A 20 -7.79 -3.37 4.50
CA ILE A 20 -6.66 -4.23 4.16
C ILE A 20 -6.75 -5.56 4.93
N GLU A 21 -7.04 -5.52 6.23
CA GLU A 21 -7.13 -6.72 7.09
C GLU A 21 -8.27 -7.65 6.65
N ASP A 22 -9.36 -7.08 6.14
CA ASP A 22 -10.49 -7.82 5.59
C ASP A 22 -10.27 -8.30 4.14
N ASN A 23 -9.12 -8.04 3.52
CA ASN A 23 -8.84 -8.24 2.08
C ASN A 23 -9.84 -7.54 1.13
N LYS A 24 -10.61 -6.55 1.61
CA LYS A 24 -11.67 -5.88 0.85
C LYS A 24 -11.19 -4.65 0.08
N PHE A 25 -10.00 -4.13 0.40
CA PHE A 25 -9.53 -2.85 -0.13
C PHE A 25 -9.59 -2.77 -1.67
N PHE A 26 -9.05 -3.78 -2.37
CA PHE A 26 -9.03 -3.81 -3.83
C PHE A 26 -10.38 -4.17 -4.47
N ASP A 27 -11.28 -4.81 -3.71
CA ASP A 27 -12.62 -5.17 -4.17
C ASP A 27 -13.63 -4.02 -3.97
N THR A 28 -13.36 -3.15 -3.00
CA THR A 28 -14.26 -2.06 -2.59
C THR A 28 -14.05 -0.80 -3.40
N PHE A 29 -12.78 -0.48 -3.73
CA PHE A 29 -12.42 0.79 -4.32
C PHE A 29 -11.96 0.62 -5.77
N ALA A 30 -12.42 1.52 -6.65
CA ALA A 30 -11.90 1.61 -7.99
C ALA A 30 -10.42 2.08 -7.97
N LYS A 31 -9.70 1.85 -9.06
CA LYS A 31 -8.28 2.20 -9.18
C LYS A 31 -8.00 3.68 -8.88
N GLU A 32 -8.82 4.59 -9.38
CA GLU A 32 -8.70 6.03 -9.17
C GLU A 32 -8.83 6.39 -7.69
N ASP A 33 -9.77 5.75 -6.99
CA ASP A 33 -9.99 5.91 -5.55
C ASP A 33 -8.83 5.35 -4.74
N ILE A 34 -8.34 4.15 -5.10
CA ILE A 34 -7.15 3.55 -4.47
C ILE A 34 -5.96 4.50 -4.55
N CYS A 35 -5.70 5.07 -5.73
CA CYS A 35 -4.63 6.05 -5.91
C CYS A 35 -4.79 7.30 -5.02
N ARG A 36 -6.02 7.80 -4.85
CA ARG A 36 -6.32 8.96 -3.98
C ARG A 36 -6.17 8.62 -2.50
N ILE A 37 -6.66 7.45 -2.08
CA ILE A 37 -6.56 6.95 -0.71
C ILE A 37 -5.08 6.76 -0.35
N MET A 38 -4.31 6.10 -1.22
CA MET A 38 -2.89 5.82 -0.97
C MET A 38 -2.04 7.07 -0.83
N LYS A 39 -2.37 8.17 -1.54
CA LYS A 39 -1.69 9.47 -1.39
C LYS A 39 -1.83 10.05 0.04
N ASN A 40 -2.92 9.74 0.73
CA ASN A 40 -3.19 10.21 2.08
C ASN A 40 -2.89 9.15 3.15
N ALA A 41 -2.58 7.92 2.74
CA ALA A 41 -2.35 6.81 3.64
C ALA A 41 -0.99 6.92 4.34
N ASN A 42 -1.00 6.58 5.64
CA ASN A 42 0.22 6.35 6.41
C ASN A 42 0.23 4.90 6.88
N LEU A 43 1.02 4.08 6.19
CA LEU A 43 1.09 2.64 6.37
C LEU A 43 2.20 2.28 7.35
N THR A 44 2.06 1.13 8.00
CA THR A 44 3.18 0.42 8.61
C THR A 44 3.74 -0.61 7.62
N PRO A 45 4.96 -1.13 7.85
CA PRO A 45 5.49 -2.24 7.05
C PRO A 45 4.57 -3.48 7.02
N LYS A 46 3.83 -3.72 8.11
CA LYS A 46 2.82 -4.80 8.17
C LYS A 46 1.66 -4.51 7.23
N ASP A 47 1.08 -3.31 7.29
CA ASP A 47 -0.04 -2.91 6.42
C ASP A 47 0.36 -3.01 4.95
N PHE A 48 1.58 -2.56 4.62
CA PHE A 48 2.13 -2.66 3.27
C PHE A 48 2.28 -4.12 2.81
N THR A 49 2.68 -5.01 3.71
CA THR A 49 2.81 -6.45 3.40
C THR A 49 1.44 -7.10 3.14
N LEU A 50 0.43 -6.75 3.92
CA LEU A 50 -0.95 -7.23 3.71
C LEU A 50 -1.54 -6.67 2.41
N LEU A 51 -1.28 -5.40 2.12
CA LEU A 51 -1.67 -4.77 0.87
C LEU A 51 -1.01 -5.45 -0.33
N ASN A 52 0.26 -5.82 -0.24
CA ASN A 52 0.95 -6.60 -1.27
C ASN A 52 0.29 -7.97 -1.47
N GLN A 53 -0.07 -8.68 -0.40
CA GLN A 53 -0.67 -10.02 -0.49
C GLN A 53 -2.08 -10.03 -1.11
N SER A 54 -2.82 -8.94 -1.01
CA SER A 54 -4.20 -8.82 -1.52
C SER A 54 -4.29 -8.43 -3.00
N THR A 55 -3.16 -8.24 -3.70
CA THR A 55 -3.10 -7.66 -5.05
C THR A 55 -3.41 -8.63 -6.21
N SER A 56 -4.49 -9.39 -6.09
CA SER A 56 -4.97 -10.22 -7.20
C SER A 56 -5.71 -9.42 -8.28
N ALA A 57 -6.24 -8.24 -7.96
CA ALA A 57 -7.15 -7.49 -8.83
C ALA A 57 -6.48 -6.43 -9.74
N ILE A 58 -5.26 -5.98 -9.45
CA ILE A 58 -4.60 -4.86 -10.16
C ILE A 58 -3.22 -5.27 -10.65
N LYS A 59 -2.87 -4.87 -11.89
CA LYS A 59 -1.55 -5.15 -12.47
C LYS A 59 -0.44 -4.47 -11.63
N PRO A 60 0.70 -5.12 -11.39
CA PRO A 60 1.76 -4.59 -10.51
C PRO A 60 2.24 -3.17 -10.86
N TYR A 61 2.41 -2.84 -12.15
CA TYR A 61 2.84 -1.51 -12.58
C TYR A 61 1.80 -0.42 -12.30
N GLU A 62 0.51 -0.76 -12.31
CA GLU A 62 -0.58 0.20 -12.05
C GLU A 62 -0.68 0.48 -10.57
N LEU A 63 -0.58 -0.58 -9.75
CA LEU A 63 -0.58 -0.41 -8.32
C LEU A 63 0.67 0.37 -7.87
N TYR A 64 1.84 0.14 -8.49
CA TYR A 64 3.05 0.93 -8.22
C TYR A 64 2.79 2.44 -8.30
N VAL A 65 2.04 2.91 -9.30
CA VAL A 65 1.69 4.33 -9.46
C VAL A 65 0.86 4.86 -8.29
N CYS A 66 -0.01 4.02 -7.72
CA CYS A 66 -0.82 4.38 -6.55
C CYS A 66 0.00 4.32 -5.24
N ILE A 67 0.76 3.25 -5.02
CA ILE A 67 1.48 3.02 -3.75
C ILE A 67 2.70 3.94 -3.58
N ARG A 68 3.33 4.42 -4.67
CA ARG A 68 4.56 5.22 -4.59
C ARG A 68 4.40 6.55 -3.83
N ASN A 69 3.17 7.00 -3.62
CA ASN A 69 2.85 8.24 -2.90
C ASN A 69 2.49 7.99 -1.43
N ALA A 70 2.36 6.73 -1.00
CA ALA A 70 2.02 6.40 0.37
C ALA A 70 3.21 6.67 1.30
N LYS A 71 2.92 7.12 2.53
CA LYS A 71 3.93 7.21 3.58
C LYS A 71 4.02 5.88 4.31
N VAL A 72 5.23 5.50 4.71
CA VAL A 72 5.46 4.31 5.53
C VAL A 72 6.19 4.71 6.80
N SER A 73 5.57 4.47 7.95
CA SER A 73 6.14 4.74 9.26
C SER A 73 6.96 3.53 9.73
N ILE A 74 8.29 3.67 9.72
CA ILE A 74 9.26 2.64 10.11
C ILE A 74 9.84 2.97 11.49
N LYS A 75 9.78 2.04 12.45
CA LYS A 75 10.22 2.29 13.84
C LYS A 75 11.59 1.70 14.18
N ASN A 76 12.07 0.70 13.44
CA ASN A 76 13.32 0.00 13.72
C ASN A 76 13.85 -0.72 12.47
N SER A 77 15.09 -1.25 12.55
CA SER A 77 15.73 -1.94 11.43
C SER A 77 14.98 -3.19 10.97
N LYS A 78 14.40 -3.97 11.90
CA LYS A 78 13.59 -5.16 11.55
C LYS A 78 12.38 -4.78 10.69
N GLU A 79 11.71 -3.70 11.06
CA GLU A 79 10.61 -3.12 10.28
C GLU A 79 11.06 -2.60 8.92
N ALA A 80 12.25 -1.98 8.84
CA ALA A 80 12.84 -1.54 7.58
C ALA A 80 13.13 -2.73 6.64
N ILE A 81 13.76 -3.80 7.14
CA ILE A 81 14.05 -5.01 6.39
C ILE A 81 12.76 -5.66 5.88
N LEU A 82 11.74 -5.76 6.72
CA LEU A 82 10.43 -6.32 6.33
C LEU A 82 9.78 -5.50 5.21
N PHE A 83 9.81 -4.17 5.32
CA PHE A 83 9.32 -3.28 4.28
C PHE A 83 10.07 -3.45 2.95
N LEU A 84 11.41 -3.45 2.99
CA LEU A 84 12.26 -3.61 1.81
C LEU A 84 12.05 -4.96 1.12
N LYS A 85 11.95 -6.06 1.88
CA LYS A 85 11.63 -7.39 1.33
C LYS A 85 10.25 -7.42 0.66
N SER A 86 9.26 -6.77 1.26
CA SER A 86 7.92 -6.67 0.66
C SER A 86 7.94 -5.88 -0.65
N MET A 87 8.63 -4.74 -0.68
CA MET A 87 8.85 -3.92 -1.88
C MET A 87 9.61 -4.69 -2.97
N GLN A 88 10.68 -5.38 -2.59
CA GLN A 88 11.47 -6.22 -3.49
C GLN A 88 10.60 -7.28 -4.15
N LYS A 89 9.80 -8.02 -3.36
CA LYS A 89 8.89 -9.04 -3.89
C LYS A 89 7.80 -8.44 -4.79
N PHE A 90 7.19 -7.33 -4.35
CA PHE A 90 6.08 -6.70 -5.06
C PHE A 90 6.49 -6.11 -6.41
N LEU A 91 7.65 -5.44 -6.45
CA LEU A 91 8.13 -4.70 -7.61
C LEU A 91 9.26 -5.40 -8.37
N ASN A 92 9.63 -6.61 -7.94
CA ASN A 92 10.75 -7.38 -8.47
C ASN A 92 12.09 -6.60 -8.48
N LEU A 93 12.38 -5.89 -7.39
CA LEU A 93 13.54 -4.99 -7.26
C LEU A 93 14.76 -5.67 -6.64
N GLN A 94 15.46 -6.50 -7.41
CA GLN A 94 16.71 -7.16 -6.97
C GLN A 94 17.80 -6.18 -6.52
N VAL A 95 17.76 -4.93 -6.99
CA VAL A 95 18.68 -3.87 -6.53
C VAL A 95 18.63 -3.61 -5.02
N LEU A 96 17.56 -4.04 -4.33
CA LEU A 96 17.43 -3.91 -2.88
C LEU A 96 18.21 -4.97 -2.09
N ASP A 97 18.72 -6.04 -2.72
CA ASP A 97 19.44 -7.13 -2.02
C ASP A 97 20.60 -6.57 -1.18
N GLY A 98 21.47 -5.75 -1.78
CA GLY A 98 22.61 -5.17 -1.06
C GLY A 98 22.22 -4.22 0.08
N VAL A 99 21.05 -3.57 -0.01
CA VAL A 99 20.53 -2.72 1.08
C VAL A 99 20.00 -3.59 2.22
N ILE A 100 19.29 -4.67 1.88
CA ILE A 100 18.73 -5.62 2.84
C ILE A 100 19.86 -6.36 3.59
N ASP A 101 20.92 -6.75 2.90
CA ASP A 101 22.06 -7.47 3.50
C ASP A 101 22.91 -6.58 4.42
N PHE A 102 22.92 -5.26 4.17
CA PHE A 102 23.64 -4.29 5.00
C PHE A 102 22.91 -3.99 6.32
N LEU A 103 21.57 -3.98 6.30
CA LEU A 103 20.70 -3.62 7.44
C LEU A 103 20.55 -4.77 8.44
#